data_AF-A0A5J5CJ64-F1
#
_entry.id   AF-A0A5J5CJ64-F1
#
_cell.length_a   1.000
_cell.length_b   1.000
_cell.length_c   1.000
_cell.angle_alpha   90.00
_cell.angle_beta   90.00
_cell.angle_gamma   90.00
#
_symmetry.space_group_name_H-M   'P 1'
#
loop_
_entity.id
_entity.type
_entity.pdbx_description
1 polymer ?
#
loop_
_entity_poly.entity_id
_entity_poly.type
_entity_poly.pdbx_seq_one_letter_code
_entity_poly.pdbx_strand_id
1 'polypeptide(L)'
;MVAVNYVGEELWSFYNAPWEKRVDLARQLMDIAEQLTNNDFEFALYLLDVSFDNFAVGPRDGKVIVVDAENVLVADKRLIKQNKPENYDAWYESRFEDCDREACLSFSKDSLCSRVTVDHNYYAVCQNLLSRYATWRGTTGGLLHDPPAHIAKDGQLETLLDECTRPKKRYGRFQAAKELREYLTQLAAASSSATA
;
A
#
# COMPACT_ATOMS: atom_id res chain seq x y z
N MET A 1 -15.12 14.77 20.77
CA MET A 1 -15.48 15.16 19.39
C MET A 1 -14.21 15.66 18.73
N VAL A 2 -13.68 14.90 17.77
CA VAL A 2 -12.57 15.36 16.93
C VAL A 2 -13.22 15.94 15.67
N ALA A 3 -12.96 17.21 15.38
CA ALA A 3 -13.44 17.82 14.14
C ALA A 3 -12.49 17.42 13.02
N VAL A 4 -13.01 16.71 12.02
CA VAL A 4 -12.29 16.37 10.78
C VAL A 4 -12.76 17.29 9.67
N ASN A 5 -11.81 17.80 8.88
CA ASN A 5 -12.11 18.58 7.69
C ASN A 5 -12.71 17.66 6.62
N TYR A 6 -13.66 18.14 5.82
CA TYR A 6 -14.12 17.37 4.65
C TYR A 6 -12.99 17.32 3.62
N VAL A 7 -12.48 16.12 3.37
CA VAL A 7 -11.26 15.85 2.60
C VAL A 7 -11.55 15.20 1.25
N GLY A 8 -12.82 14.86 0.96
CA GLY A 8 -13.26 14.26 -0.29
C GLY A 8 -14.11 13.01 -0.07
N GLU A 9 -14.32 12.25 -1.13
CA GLU A 9 -14.96 10.94 -1.07
C GLU A 9 -13.97 9.88 -0.60
N GLU A 10 -14.44 8.94 0.21
CA GLU A 10 -13.68 7.75 0.62
C GLU A 10 -13.16 6.98 -0.61
N LEU A 11 -12.03 6.32 -0.46
CA LEU A 11 -11.40 5.55 -1.54
C LEU A 11 -12.35 4.48 -2.11
N TRP A 12 -13.24 3.95 -1.27
CA TRP A 12 -14.25 2.98 -1.65
C TRP A 12 -15.16 3.46 -2.79
N SER A 13 -15.50 4.76 -2.84
CA SER A 13 -16.33 5.33 -3.91
C SER A 13 -15.72 5.15 -5.31
N PHE A 14 -14.41 4.91 -5.37
CA PHE A 14 -13.67 4.72 -6.62
C PHE A 14 -13.45 3.26 -6.99
N TYR A 15 -14.02 2.30 -6.24
CA TYR A 15 -13.85 0.87 -6.53
C TYR A 15 -14.26 0.53 -7.97
N ASN A 16 -15.38 1.07 -8.47
CA ASN A 16 -15.83 0.88 -9.86
C ASN A 16 -15.49 2.05 -10.79
N ALA A 17 -14.55 2.92 -10.41
CA ALA A 17 -14.11 4.02 -11.26
C ALA A 17 -13.43 3.48 -12.55
N PRO A 18 -13.30 4.31 -13.61
CA PRO A 18 -12.53 3.96 -14.79
C PRO A 18 -11.14 3.42 -14.42
N TRP A 19 -10.67 2.41 -15.17
CA TRP A 19 -9.42 1.70 -14.88
C TRP A 19 -8.25 2.65 -14.65
N GLU A 20 -8.13 3.67 -15.49
CA GLU A 20 -7.07 4.67 -15.46
C GLU A 20 -7.08 5.46 -14.15
N LYS A 21 -8.29 5.78 -13.64
CA LYS A 21 -8.43 6.46 -12.35
C LYS A 21 -8.00 5.54 -11.21
N ARG A 22 -8.37 4.25 -11.25
CA ARG A 22 -7.97 3.28 -10.22
C ARG A 22 -6.47 3.03 -10.21
N VAL A 23 -5.84 2.98 -11.38
CA VAL A 23 -4.37 2.90 -11.53
C VAL A 23 -3.69 4.11 -10.92
N ASP A 24 -4.17 5.33 -11.20
CA ASP A 24 -3.62 6.54 -10.59
C ASP A 24 -3.75 6.50 -9.06
N LEU A 25 -4.91 6.12 -8.53
CA LEU A 25 -5.14 5.99 -7.09
C LEU A 25 -4.22 4.94 -6.45
N ALA A 26 -4.09 3.77 -7.07
CA ALA A 26 -3.18 2.70 -6.64
C ALA A 26 -1.71 3.16 -6.63
N ARG A 27 -1.29 3.93 -7.63
CA ARG A 27 0.04 4.54 -7.66
C ARG A 27 0.26 5.46 -6.47
N GLN A 28 -0.71 6.32 -6.14
CA GLN A 28 -0.58 7.21 -4.98
C GLN A 28 -0.53 6.43 -3.66
N LEU A 29 -1.27 5.34 -3.52
CA LEU A 29 -1.20 4.48 -2.34
C LEU A 29 0.19 3.86 -2.15
N MET A 30 0.84 3.44 -3.25
CA MET A 30 2.22 2.97 -3.20
C MET A 30 3.21 4.09 -2.87
N ASP A 31 2.97 5.32 -3.34
CA ASP A 31 3.77 6.49 -2.93
C ASP A 31 3.63 6.78 -1.42
N ILE A 32 2.41 6.70 -0.89
CA ILE A 32 2.14 6.85 0.55
C ILE A 32 2.84 5.73 1.32
N ALA A 33 2.73 4.48 0.89
CA ALA A 33 3.42 3.35 1.54
C ALA A 33 4.94 3.54 1.57
N GLU A 34 5.53 4.07 0.49
CA GLU A 34 6.95 4.45 0.47
C GLU A 34 7.23 5.55 1.48
N GLN A 35 6.52 6.68 1.43
CA GLN A 35 6.80 7.84 2.29
C GLN A 35 6.63 7.52 3.77
N LEU A 36 5.63 6.71 4.13
CA LEU A 36 5.41 6.27 5.50
C LEU A 36 6.49 5.28 5.98
N THR A 37 7.09 4.51 5.06
CA THR A 37 8.18 3.57 5.38
C THR A 37 9.53 4.26 5.42
N ASN A 38 9.85 5.05 4.38
CA ASN A 38 11.13 5.69 4.15
C ASN A 38 10.90 7.17 3.80
N ASN A 39 11.37 8.04 4.68
CA ASN A 39 11.34 9.49 4.51
C ASN A 39 12.59 10.12 5.11
N ASP A 40 12.78 11.40 4.82
CA ASP A 40 13.94 12.18 5.22
C ASP A 40 14.01 12.42 6.74
N PHE A 41 12.91 12.20 7.48
CA PHE A 41 12.89 12.35 8.93
C PHE A 41 13.35 11.08 9.67
N GLU A 42 13.55 9.97 8.96
CA GLU A 42 13.92 8.67 9.52
C GLU A 42 12.94 8.15 10.58
N PHE A 43 11.66 8.52 10.46
CA PHE A 43 10.56 7.87 11.18
C PHE A 43 9.82 6.95 10.24
N ALA A 44 9.54 5.71 10.65
CA ALA A 44 8.53 4.90 9.97
C ALA A 44 7.20 5.00 10.71
N LEU A 45 6.14 5.23 9.95
CA LEU A 45 4.76 5.27 10.42
C LEU A 45 4.07 4.03 9.84
N TYR A 46 3.93 2.99 10.63
CA TYR A 46 3.32 1.74 10.20
C TYR A 46 1.81 1.78 10.45
N LEU A 47 1.03 1.75 9.37
CA LEU A 47 -0.43 1.64 9.45
C LEU A 47 -0.79 0.19 9.82
N LEU A 48 -1.43 -0.01 10.97
CA LEU A 48 -1.74 -1.35 11.49
C LEU A 48 -3.16 -1.82 11.16
N ASP A 49 -3.97 -0.93 10.60
CA ASP A 49 -5.33 -1.18 10.16
C ASP A 49 -5.53 -0.42 8.85
N VAL A 50 -5.36 -1.10 7.72
CA VAL A 50 -5.41 -0.50 6.38
C VAL A 50 -6.64 -1.03 5.65
N SER A 51 -7.54 -0.11 5.32
CA SER A 51 -8.79 -0.36 4.63
C SER A 51 -9.15 0.81 3.71
N PHE A 52 -10.21 0.66 2.90
CA PHE A 52 -10.67 1.72 2.00
C PHE A 52 -11.14 2.97 2.75
N ASP A 53 -11.70 2.83 3.96
CA ASP A 53 -12.26 3.95 4.72
C ASP A 53 -11.14 4.79 5.39
N ASN A 54 -9.91 4.27 5.47
CA ASN A 54 -8.76 5.05 5.98
C ASN A 54 -8.23 6.09 4.99
N PHE A 55 -8.71 6.07 3.74
CA PHE A 55 -8.26 6.97 2.68
C PHE A 55 -9.43 7.70 2.02
N ALA A 56 -9.17 8.94 1.61
CA ALA A 56 -10.09 9.70 0.75
C ALA A 56 -9.34 10.29 -0.44
N VAL A 57 -10.10 10.73 -1.44
CA VAL A 57 -9.57 11.39 -2.64
C VAL A 57 -9.97 12.85 -2.65
N GLY A 58 -8.97 13.73 -2.61
CA GLY A 58 -9.14 15.18 -2.65
C GLY A 58 -9.93 15.62 -3.88
N PRO A 59 -11.03 16.38 -3.73
CA PRO A 59 -11.92 16.71 -4.84
C PRO A 59 -11.30 17.71 -5.84
N ARG A 60 -10.23 18.43 -5.45
CA ARG A 60 -9.60 19.46 -6.28
C ARG A 60 -8.41 18.96 -7.09
N ASP A 61 -7.57 18.14 -6.48
CA ASP A 61 -6.30 17.69 -7.03
C ASP A 61 -6.26 16.17 -7.28
N GLY A 62 -7.33 15.46 -6.91
CA GLY A 62 -7.42 14.01 -7.04
C GLY A 62 -6.42 13.26 -6.17
N LYS A 63 -5.84 13.90 -5.14
CA LYS A 63 -4.81 13.30 -4.31
C LYS A 63 -5.40 12.34 -3.28
N VAL A 64 -4.76 11.20 -3.10
CA VAL A 64 -5.10 10.28 -2.00
C VAL A 64 -4.59 10.86 -0.69
N ILE A 65 -5.44 10.91 0.33
CA ILE A 65 -5.17 11.47 1.65
C ILE A 65 -5.51 10.39 2.68
N VAL A 66 -4.64 10.20 3.67
CA VAL A 66 -4.94 9.38 4.85
C VAL A 66 -5.88 10.19 5.75
N VAL A 67 -7.10 9.70 5.96
CA VAL A 67 -8.16 10.41 6.70
C VAL A 67 -8.42 9.81 8.07
N ASP A 68 -8.07 8.54 8.24
CA ASP A 68 -8.06 7.87 9.52
C ASP A 68 -6.70 7.23 9.76
N ALA A 69 -6.07 7.64 10.85
CA ALA A 69 -4.74 7.22 11.28
C ALA A 69 -4.77 6.83 12.77
N GLU A 70 -5.85 6.19 13.23
CA GLU A 70 -5.99 5.80 14.63
C GLU A 70 -4.99 4.70 15.06
N ASN A 71 -4.71 3.74 14.18
CA ASN A 71 -3.89 2.58 14.48
C ASN A 71 -2.52 2.67 13.79
N VAL A 72 -1.69 3.64 14.23
CA VAL A 72 -0.34 3.86 13.70
C VAL A 72 0.73 3.57 14.73
N LEU A 73 1.70 2.73 14.36
CA LEU A 73 2.93 2.56 15.13
C LEU A 73 4.02 3.47 14.57
N VAL A 74 4.68 4.21 15.44
CA VAL A 74 5.79 5.11 15.06
C VAL A 74 7.11 4.50 15.52
N ALA A 75 8.02 4.26 14.57
CA ALA A 75 9.36 3.76 14.83
C ALA A 75 10.41 4.81 14.46
N ASP A 76 11.26 5.18 15.42
CA ASP A 76 12.42 6.06 15.20
C ASP A 76 13.60 5.23 14.66
N LYS A 77 13.84 5.30 13.34
CA LYS A 77 14.93 4.55 12.71
C LYS A 77 16.31 5.06 13.12
N ARG A 78 16.44 6.33 13.53
CA ARG A 78 17.70 6.87 14.06
C ARG A 78 18.03 6.24 15.39
N LEU A 79 17.04 6.15 16.28
CA LEU A 79 17.20 5.51 17.58
C LEU A 79 17.53 4.01 17.42
N ILE A 80 16.87 3.31 16.50
CA ILE A 80 17.20 1.91 16.18
C ILE A 80 18.66 1.77 15.73
N LYS A 81 19.10 2.62 14.78
CA LYS A 81 20.50 2.62 14.28
C LYS A 81 21.53 2.98 15.37
N GLN A 82 21.16 3.81 16.34
CA GLN A 82 22.02 4.19 17.46
C GLN A 82 22.12 3.06 18.49
N ASN A 83 20.99 2.51 18.91
CA ASN A 83 20.93 1.48 19.95
C ASN A 83 21.37 0.10 19.46
N LYS A 84 21.23 -0.16 18.15
CA LYS A 84 21.56 -1.44 17.50
C LYS A 84 21.03 -2.65 18.28
N PRO A 85 19.71 -2.73 18.53
CA PRO A 85 19.14 -3.92 19.15
C PRO A 85 19.45 -5.18 18.33
N GLU A 86 19.22 -6.36 18.92
CA GLU A 86 19.48 -7.62 18.23
C GLU A 86 18.74 -7.66 16.88
N ASN A 87 19.46 -8.05 15.81
CA ASN A 87 18.94 -8.12 14.44
C ASN A 87 18.45 -6.78 13.85
N TYR A 88 18.91 -5.62 14.34
CA TYR A 88 18.45 -4.31 13.84
C TYR A 88 18.65 -4.09 12.33
N ASP A 89 19.69 -4.69 11.74
CA ASP A 89 20.04 -4.61 10.33
C ASP A 89 19.43 -5.75 9.50
N ALA A 90 18.81 -6.74 10.15
CA ALA A 90 18.11 -7.82 9.48
C ALA A 90 16.78 -7.32 8.89
N TRP A 91 16.52 -7.71 7.65
CA TRP A 91 15.29 -7.32 6.96
C TRP A 91 14.10 -8.04 7.55
N TYR A 92 12.99 -7.31 7.70
CA TYR A 92 11.70 -7.84 8.11
C TYR A 92 10.72 -7.82 6.95
N GLU A 93 10.19 -8.99 6.65
CA GLU A 93 9.11 -9.18 5.68
C GLU A 93 7.88 -9.63 6.46
N SER A 94 6.83 -8.79 6.49
CA SER A 94 5.56 -9.11 7.14
C SER A 94 4.97 -10.38 6.53
N ARG A 95 4.40 -11.25 7.37
CA ARG A 95 3.85 -12.52 6.91
C ARG A 95 2.51 -12.27 6.22
N PHE A 96 2.27 -12.96 5.12
CA PHE A 96 0.94 -13.02 4.53
C PHE A 96 -0.02 -13.69 5.51
N GLU A 97 -1.14 -13.03 5.79
CA GLU A 97 -2.25 -13.57 6.58
C GLU A 97 -3.35 -14.02 5.61
N ASP A 98 -3.75 -15.28 5.69
CA ASP A 98 -4.84 -15.85 4.89
C ASP A 98 -6.15 -15.75 5.69
N CYS A 99 -7.04 -14.86 5.26
CA CYS A 99 -8.18 -14.45 6.07
C CYS A 99 -9.31 -13.89 5.21
N ASP A 100 -10.53 -14.32 5.52
CA ASP A 100 -11.76 -13.88 4.84
C ASP A 100 -12.37 -12.62 5.49
N ARG A 101 -11.52 -11.73 6.04
CA ARG A 101 -11.95 -10.54 6.78
C ARG A 101 -11.33 -9.28 6.19
N GLU A 102 -12.02 -8.17 6.40
CA GLU A 102 -11.54 -6.84 6.03
C GLU A 102 -10.30 -6.45 6.86
N ALA A 103 -9.45 -5.60 6.27
CA ALA A 103 -8.27 -5.01 6.91
C ALA A 103 -7.32 -6.00 7.61
N CYS A 104 -7.10 -7.15 6.97
CA CYS A 104 -6.35 -8.23 7.57
C CYS A 104 -4.83 -8.05 7.40
N LEU A 105 -4.11 -8.01 8.52
CA LEU A 105 -2.66 -7.78 8.55
C LEU A 105 -1.97 -8.63 9.61
N SER A 106 -0.84 -9.23 9.26
CA SER A 106 0.09 -9.86 10.22
C SER A 106 1.31 -8.98 10.47
N PHE A 107 1.62 -8.70 11.73
CA PHE A 107 2.82 -7.93 12.09
C PHE A 107 3.34 -8.23 13.50
N SER A 108 4.64 -8.00 13.71
CA SER A 108 5.30 -8.05 15.03
C SER A 108 5.71 -6.64 15.43
N LYS A 109 5.06 -6.08 16.47
CA LYS A 109 5.41 -4.75 17.00
C LYS A 109 6.90 -4.65 17.32
N ASP A 110 7.46 -5.68 17.95
CA ASP A 110 8.89 -5.73 18.26
C ASP A 110 9.74 -5.64 16.99
N SER A 111 9.42 -6.40 15.95
CA SER A 111 10.18 -6.35 14.68
C SER A 111 10.02 -5.01 13.98
N LEU A 112 8.82 -4.41 13.98
CA LEU A 112 8.58 -3.08 13.43
C LEU A 112 9.39 -2.00 14.17
N CYS A 113 9.53 -2.12 15.49
CA CYS A 113 10.22 -1.14 16.36
C CYS A 113 11.73 -1.39 16.53
N SER A 114 12.25 -2.54 16.10
CA SER A 114 13.67 -2.91 16.33
C SER A 114 14.49 -3.02 15.05
N ARG A 115 13.86 -3.06 13.87
CA ARG A 115 14.54 -3.27 12.59
C ARG A 115 14.50 -2.03 11.72
N VAL A 116 15.59 -1.80 10.98
CA VAL A 116 15.72 -0.64 10.09
C VAL A 116 14.99 -0.85 8.77
N THR A 117 15.02 -2.08 8.23
CA THR A 117 14.46 -2.42 6.91
C THR A 117 13.23 -3.30 7.08
N VAL A 118 12.07 -2.75 6.77
CA VAL A 118 10.73 -3.31 7.03
C VAL A 118 9.82 -2.99 5.86
N ASP A 119 8.95 -3.91 5.45
CA ASP A 119 8.06 -3.77 4.30
C ASP A 119 6.56 -3.58 4.64
N HIS A 120 6.25 -3.41 5.93
CA HIS A 120 4.89 -3.50 6.45
C HIS A 120 3.86 -2.62 5.72
N ASN A 121 4.19 -1.38 5.37
CA ASN A 121 3.23 -0.53 4.65
C ASN A 121 3.00 -0.98 3.21
N TYR A 122 4.02 -1.54 2.54
CA TYR A 122 3.83 -2.13 1.20
C TYR A 122 2.93 -3.36 1.30
N TYR A 123 3.22 -4.21 2.29
CA TYR A 123 2.40 -5.38 2.61
C TYR A 123 0.95 -4.97 2.84
N ALA A 124 0.72 -3.96 3.67
CA ALA A 124 -0.61 -3.54 4.05
C ALA A 124 -1.42 -2.97 2.87
N VAL A 125 -0.80 -2.13 2.05
CA VAL A 125 -1.44 -1.60 0.83
C VAL A 125 -1.68 -2.70 -0.20
N CYS A 126 -0.70 -3.55 -0.47
CA CYS A 126 -0.85 -4.63 -1.45
C CYS A 126 -1.91 -5.65 -1.03
N GLN A 127 -1.91 -6.10 0.22
CA GLN A 127 -2.90 -7.05 0.73
C GLN A 127 -4.31 -6.46 0.75
N ASN A 128 -4.52 -5.30 1.36
CA ASN A 128 -5.87 -4.83 1.68
C ASN A 128 -6.48 -3.88 0.65
N LEU A 129 -5.69 -3.30 -0.25
CA LEU A 129 -6.20 -2.29 -1.19
C LEU A 129 -6.00 -2.66 -2.66
N LEU A 130 -4.95 -3.39 -3.03
CA LEU A 130 -4.56 -3.50 -4.44
C LEU A 130 -4.75 -4.90 -5.03
N SER A 131 -4.48 -5.95 -4.26
CA SER A 131 -4.45 -7.32 -4.77
C SER A 131 -5.81 -8.01 -4.74
N ARG A 132 -5.86 -9.21 -5.32
CA ARG A 132 -7.04 -10.09 -5.27
C ARG A 132 -7.48 -10.48 -3.86
N TYR A 133 -6.57 -10.38 -2.88
CA TYR A 133 -6.84 -10.73 -1.49
C TYR A 133 -7.58 -9.61 -0.74
N ALA A 134 -7.59 -8.39 -1.29
CA ALA A 134 -8.31 -7.27 -0.70
C ALA A 134 -9.81 -7.57 -0.70
N THR A 135 -10.39 -7.58 0.50
CA THR A 135 -11.81 -7.80 0.73
C THR A 135 -12.42 -6.57 1.40
N TRP A 136 -13.52 -6.06 0.86
CA TRP A 136 -14.23 -4.91 1.42
C TRP A 136 -15.71 -4.90 1.05
N ARG A 137 -16.59 -4.74 2.04
CA ARG A 137 -18.06 -4.67 1.91
C ARG A 137 -18.63 -5.77 1.01
N GLY A 138 -18.11 -6.99 1.15
CA GLY A 138 -18.53 -8.18 0.39
C GLY A 138 -17.94 -8.30 -1.02
N THR A 139 -17.04 -7.40 -1.43
CA THR A 139 -16.29 -7.48 -2.69
C THR A 139 -14.87 -7.98 -2.47
N THR A 140 -14.25 -8.50 -3.53
CA THR A 140 -12.85 -8.92 -3.56
C THR A 140 -12.12 -8.26 -4.74
N GLY A 141 -10.79 -8.31 -4.80
CA GLY A 141 -10.05 -7.83 -5.99
C GLY A 141 -9.27 -6.52 -5.82
N GLY A 142 -9.53 -5.76 -4.77
CA GLY A 142 -8.88 -4.46 -4.54
C GLY A 142 -9.17 -3.43 -5.63
N LEU A 143 -8.41 -2.34 -5.67
CA LEU A 143 -8.55 -1.29 -6.68
C LEU A 143 -8.11 -1.72 -8.07
N LEU A 144 -7.30 -2.77 -8.20
CA LEU A 144 -6.74 -3.19 -9.49
C LEU A 144 -7.44 -4.42 -10.07
N HIS A 145 -8.67 -4.71 -9.62
CA HIS A 145 -9.50 -5.75 -10.21
C HIS A 145 -9.89 -5.47 -11.67
N ASP A 146 -10.18 -6.52 -12.42
CA ASP A 146 -10.65 -6.49 -13.81
C ASP A 146 -9.87 -5.52 -14.73
N PRO A 147 -8.54 -5.71 -14.87
CA PRO A 147 -7.74 -4.91 -15.79
C PRO A 147 -8.18 -5.10 -17.25
N PRO A 148 -8.03 -4.08 -18.12
CA PRO A 148 -8.23 -4.21 -19.55
C PRO A 148 -7.41 -5.36 -20.14
N ALA A 149 -7.94 -6.02 -21.18
CA ALA A 149 -7.33 -7.23 -21.76
C ALA A 149 -5.86 -7.06 -22.17
N HIS A 150 -5.46 -5.87 -22.64
CA HIS A 150 -4.08 -5.59 -23.03
C HIS A 150 -3.12 -5.49 -21.83
N ILE A 151 -3.62 -5.09 -20.65
CA ILE A 151 -2.86 -5.09 -19.39
C ILE A 151 -2.80 -6.51 -18.81
N ALA A 152 -3.90 -7.26 -18.90
CA ALA A 152 -4.00 -8.62 -18.38
C ALA A 152 -3.15 -9.63 -19.18
N LYS A 153 -2.92 -9.36 -20.47
CA LYS A 153 -2.38 -10.31 -21.46
C LYS A 153 -1.11 -11.03 -21.02
N ASP A 154 -0.15 -10.30 -20.45
CA ASP A 154 1.17 -10.84 -20.14
C ASP A 154 1.31 -11.27 -18.66
N GLY A 155 0.25 -11.09 -17.84
CA GLY A 155 0.24 -11.48 -16.43
C GLY A 155 1.20 -10.70 -15.52
N GLN A 156 1.83 -9.63 -16.04
CA GLN A 156 2.82 -8.85 -15.29
C GLN A 156 2.21 -8.21 -14.03
N LEU A 157 1.03 -7.59 -14.17
CA LEU A 157 0.35 -6.95 -13.04
C LEU A 157 0.01 -7.96 -11.94
N GLU A 158 -0.56 -9.11 -12.31
CA GLU A 158 -0.91 -10.17 -11.35
C GLU A 158 0.35 -10.68 -10.64
N THR A 159 1.44 -10.91 -11.38
CA THR A 159 2.71 -11.37 -10.82
C THR A 159 3.28 -10.38 -9.80
N LEU A 160 3.24 -9.09 -10.11
CA LEU A 160 3.72 -8.04 -9.21
C LEU A 160 2.84 -7.92 -7.95
N LEU A 161 1.52 -8.00 -8.10
CA LEU A 161 0.59 -7.94 -6.96
C LEU A 161 0.72 -9.17 -6.06
N ASP A 162 0.86 -10.37 -6.66
CA ASP A 162 1.07 -11.61 -5.91
C ASP A 162 2.38 -11.55 -5.13
N GLU A 163 3.49 -11.13 -5.75
CA GLU A 163 4.78 -11.04 -5.05
C GLU A 163 4.79 -9.91 -4.00
N CYS A 164 4.09 -8.80 -4.27
CA CYS A 164 3.94 -7.73 -3.28
C CYS A 164 3.08 -8.17 -2.07
N THR A 165 2.13 -9.07 -2.25
CA THR A 165 1.23 -9.50 -1.18
C THR A 165 1.77 -10.72 -0.44
N ARG A 166 2.08 -11.77 -1.19
CA ARG A 166 2.53 -13.09 -0.72
C ARG A 166 3.83 -13.48 -1.45
N PRO A 167 4.97 -12.87 -1.04
CA PRO A 167 6.24 -13.06 -1.72
C PRO A 167 6.65 -14.53 -1.72
N LYS A 168 7.02 -15.05 -2.90
CA LYS A 168 7.56 -16.42 -3.06
C LYS A 168 9.07 -16.43 -2.86
N LYS A 169 9.72 -15.29 -3.13
CA LYS A 169 11.15 -15.10 -2.88
C LYS A 169 11.32 -14.42 -1.53
N ARG A 170 12.31 -14.85 -0.75
CA ARG A 170 12.66 -14.19 0.51
C ARG A 170 12.99 -12.72 0.23
N TYR A 171 12.31 -11.80 0.92
CA TYR A 171 12.44 -10.34 0.71
C TYR A 171 11.97 -9.86 -0.67
N GLY A 172 11.18 -10.68 -1.37
CA GLY A 172 10.68 -10.37 -2.71
C GLY A 172 9.75 -9.15 -2.72
N ARG A 173 9.02 -8.91 -1.61
CA ARG A 173 8.07 -7.79 -1.52
C ARG A 173 8.72 -6.43 -1.73
N PHE A 174 9.93 -6.22 -1.21
CA PHE A 174 10.65 -4.95 -1.37
C PHE A 174 10.87 -4.59 -2.84
N GLN A 175 11.32 -5.55 -3.63
CA GLN A 175 11.55 -5.35 -5.06
C GLN A 175 10.22 -5.28 -5.82
N ALA A 176 9.27 -6.15 -5.52
CA ALA A 176 7.96 -6.17 -6.16
C ALA A 176 7.17 -4.87 -5.92
N ALA A 177 7.21 -4.30 -4.71
CA ALA A 177 6.56 -3.03 -4.39
C ALA A 177 7.15 -1.88 -5.22
N LYS A 178 8.48 -1.85 -5.38
CA LYS A 178 9.17 -0.87 -6.22
C LYS A 178 8.77 -1.01 -7.70
N GLU A 179 8.85 -2.22 -8.24
CA GLU A 179 8.49 -2.52 -9.63
C GLU A 179 7.00 -2.25 -9.90
N LEU A 180 6.11 -2.60 -8.97
CA LEU A 180 4.69 -2.31 -9.05
C LEU A 180 4.44 -0.80 -9.12
N ARG A 181 5.08 -0.01 -8.26
CA ARG A 181 4.95 1.45 -8.30
C ARG A 181 5.44 2.05 -9.61
N GLU A 182 6.59 1.58 -10.11
CA GLU A 182 7.13 2.02 -11.41
C GLU A 182 6.19 1.64 -12.56
N TYR A 183 5.65 0.42 -12.54
CA TYR A 183 4.70 -0.06 -13.53
C TYR A 183 3.40 0.77 -13.53
N LEU A 184 2.81 1.03 -12.37
CA LEU A 184 1.63 1.87 -12.24
C LEU A 184 1.88 3.32 -12.72
N THR A 185 3.09 3.83 -12.52
CA THR A 185 3.51 5.16 -13.02
C THR A 185 3.51 5.19 -14.54
N GLN A 186 4.03 4.15 -15.19
CA GLN A 186 4.03 4.04 -16.65
C GLN A 186 2.60 3.97 -17.20
N LEU A 187 1.73 3.18 -16.57
CA LEU A 187 0.33 3.05 -16.96
C LEU A 187 -0.44 4.39 -16.82
N ALA A 188 -0.22 5.13 -15.73
CA ALA A 188 -0.83 6.44 -15.52
C ALA A 188 -0.32 7.51 -16.51
N ALA A 189 0.95 7.43 -16.94
CA ALA A 189 1.48 8.32 -17.97
C ALA A 189 0.90 8.01 -19.36
N ALA A 190 0.74 6.72 -19.70
CA ALA A 190 0.17 6.30 -20.97
C ALA A 190 -1.29 6.75 -21.14
N SER A 191 -2.12 6.68 -20.10
CA SER A 191 -3.50 7.17 -20.15
C SER A 191 -3.61 8.69 -20.32
N SER A 192 -2.67 9.44 -19.74
CA SER A 192 -2.57 10.90 -19.89
C SER A 192 -2.20 11.31 -21.32
N SER A 193 -1.44 10.47 -22.03
CA SER A 193 -1.06 10.71 -23.43
C SER A 193 -2.15 10.37 -24.45
N ALA A 194 -3.10 9.49 -24.08
CA ALA A 194 -4.23 9.11 -24.94
C ALA A 194 -5.40 10.10 -24.89
N THR A 195 -5.36 11.08 -23.97
CA THR A 195 -6.41 12.08 -23.74
C THR A 195 -5.99 13.50 -24.14
N ALA A 196 -4.77 13.69 -24.63
CA ALA A 196 -4.22 14.93 -25.16
C ALA A 196 -4.15 14.90 -26.70
#